data_AF-A0A351AR83-F1
#
_entry.id   AF-A0A351AR83-F1
#
_cell.length_a   1.000
_cell.length_b   1.000
_cell.length_c   1.000
_cell.angle_alpha   90.00
_cell.angle_beta   90.00
_cell.angle_gamma   90.00
#
_symmetry.space_group_name_H-M   'P 1'
#
loop_
_entity.id
_entity.type
_entity.pdbx_description
1 polymer ?
#
loop_
_entity_poly.entity_id
_entity_poly.type
_entity_poly.pdbx_seq_one_letter_code
_entity_poly.pdbx_strand_id
1 'polypeptide(L)'
;MIDKKVQMMDAGMVLFTSEKPFGTVLGGIKAELTKLGEVKRANEISMDEVPDTTGVFDLFVDWSSPFRWRAISCRLEDAGLVGTNADGNEIRRYALCLKEGNKNRRCKVAAVLLVAVIFIIGGICGIDGVPGIFTVPAGVLLAGCVVIFGLRPSVKAQNAIRNLAGTVRKAK
;
A
#
# COMPACT_ATOMS: atom_id res chain seq x y z
N MET A 1 6.67 -14.91 5.92
CA MET A 1 7.24 -14.99 4.56
C MET A 1 6.40 -14.14 3.63
N ILE A 2 7.03 -13.20 2.92
CA ILE A 2 6.38 -12.32 1.95
C ILE A 2 6.11 -13.12 0.66
N ASP A 3 4.93 -12.95 0.08
CA ASP A 3 4.56 -13.64 -1.16
C ASP A 3 5.24 -12.93 -2.34
N LYS A 4 6.22 -13.59 -2.97
CA LYS A 4 6.99 -13.02 -4.10
C LYS A 4 6.11 -12.60 -5.28
N LYS A 5 4.93 -13.24 -5.42
CA LYS A 5 3.95 -12.92 -6.49
C LYS A 5 3.07 -11.71 -6.17
N VAL A 6 3.40 -10.90 -5.16
CA VAL A 6 2.69 -9.64 -4.98
C VAL A 6 3.14 -8.66 -6.05
N GLN A 7 2.16 -8.05 -6.71
CA GLN A 7 2.39 -6.99 -7.67
C GLN A 7 2.49 -5.65 -6.93
N MET A 8 3.63 -5.00 -7.07
CA MET A 8 3.84 -3.60 -6.73
C MET A 8 3.33 -2.75 -7.89
N MET A 9 2.33 -1.92 -7.62
CA MET A 9 1.74 -0.98 -8.57
C MET A 9 2.46 0.35 -8.47
N ASP A 10 2.67 1.01 -9.60
CA ASP A 10 3.11 2.40 -9.58
C ASP A 10 2.05 3.27 -8.91
N ALA A 11 2.45 4.00 -7.88
CA ALA A 11 1.58 4.83 -7.08
C ALA A 11 1.84 6.33 -7.29
N GLY A 12 2.85 6.66 -8.10
CA GLY A 12 3.13 8.01 -8.55
C GLY A 12 4.57 8.47 -8.34
N MET A 13 4.88 9.58 -8.98
CA MET A 13 6.17 10.26 -8.92
C MET A 13 5.98 11.69 -8.42
N VAL A 14 6.87 12.14 -7.53
CA VAL A 14 6.89 13.51 -7.03
C VAL A 14 8.22 14.15 -7.40
N LEU A 15 8.15 15.23 -8.16
CA LEU A 15 9.29 16.08 -8.50
C LEU A 15 9.32 17.28 -7.54
N PHE A 16 10.44 17.50 -6.87
CA PHE A 16 10.62 18.63 -5.97
C PHE A 16 12.07 19.12 -6.01
N THR A 17 12.29 20.34 -5.53
CA THR A 17 13.62 20.94 -5.40
C THR A 17 13.94 21.07 -3.93
N SER A 18 15.20 20.84 -3.55
CA SER A 18 15.67 21.07 -2.19
C SER A 18 17.12 21.53 -2.21
N GLU A 19 17.45 22.40 -1.26
CA GLU A 19 18.82 22.82 -0.96
C GLU A 19 19.59 21.76 -0.13
N LYS A 20 18.87 20.76 0.38
CA LYS A 20 19.44 19.72 1.22
C LYS A 20 20.13 18.64 0.37
N PRO A 21 21.23 18.06 0.86
CA PRO A 21 21.88 16.95 0.17
C PRO A 21 20.99 15.70 0.19
N PHE A 22 21.22 14.81 -0.78
CA PHE A 22 20.44 13.59 -1.00
C PHE A 22 20.20 12.78 0.28
N GLY A 23 21.25 12.59 1.10
CA GLY A 23 21.15 11.80 2.34
C GLY A 23 20.17 12.39 3.37
N THR A 24 20.11 13.73 3.49
CA THR A 24 19.18 14.41 4.39
C THR A 24 17.74 14.32 3.88
N VAL A 25 17.54 14.45 2.57
CA VAL A 25 16.22 14.31 1.94
C VAL A 25 15.70 12.88 2.11
N LEU A 26 16.53 11.88 1.82
CA LEU A 26 16.19 10.47 2.04
C LEU A 26 15.92 10.16 3.52
N GLY A 27 16.66 10.77 4.44
CA GLY A 27 16.43 10.67 5.88
C GLY A 27 15.07 11.26 6.31
N GLY A 28 14.67 12.40 5.74
CA GLY A 28 13.35 12.98 5.96
C GLY A 28 12.22 12.10 5.44
N ILE A 29 12.38 11.51 4.25
CA ILE A 29 11.42 10.56 3.68
C ILE A 29 11.35 9.30 4.56
N LYS A 30 12.49 8.78 5.04
CA LYS A 30 12.52 7.66 5.98
C LYS A 30 11.74 7.99 7.25
N ALA A 31 11.92 9.16 7.83
CA ALA A 31 11.22 9.57 9.04
C ALA A 31 9.69 9.62 8.85
N GLU A 32 9.21 10.12 7.71
CA GLU A 32 7.77 10.09 7.38
C GLU A 32 7.24 8.67 7.18
N LEU A 33 8.02 7.82 6.51
CA LEU A 33 7.67 6.42 6.29
C LEU A 33 7.65 5.60 7.60
N THR A 34 8.49 5.93 8.57
CA THR A 34 8.52 5.26 9.90
C THR A 34 7.21 5.42 10.66
N LYS A 35 6.42 6.46 10.36
CA LYS A 35 5.08 6.63 10.96
C LYS A 35 4.10 5.53 10.54
N LEU A 36 4.36 4.83 9.43
CA LEU A 36 3.53 3.73 8.92
C LEU A 36 3.94 2.38 9.50
N GLY A 37 5.23 2.18 9.74
CA GLY A 37 5.80 0.91 10.18
C GLY A 37 7.32 0.90 10.11
N GLU A 38 7.91 -0.28 10.20
CA GLU A 38 9.36 -0.44 10.14
C GLU A 38 9.88 -0.18 8.71
N VAL A 39 10.80 0.78 8.59
CA VAL A 39 11.43 1.14 7.32
C VAL A 39 12.81 0.53 7.23
N LYS A 40 12.97 -0.36 6.26
CA LYS A 40 14.24 -1.01 5.96
C LYS A 40 14.85 -0.40 4.71
N ARG A 41 16.17 -0.20 4.72
CA ARG A 41 16.93 0.20 3.53
C ARG A 41 17.17 -1.00 2.62
N ALA A 42 17.50 -0.73 1.35
CA ALA A 42 17.83 -1.76 0.38
C ALA A 42 18.99 -2.69 0.81
N ASN A 43 19.94 -2.19 1.61
CA ASN A 43 21.05 -2.98 2.15
C ASN A 43 20.71 -3.76 3.44
N GLU A 44 19.57 -3.48 4.07
CA GLU A 44 19.11 -4.12 5.32
C GLU A 44 18.12 -5.27 5.03
N ILE A 45 17.79 -5.50 3.76
CA ILE A 45 16.82 -6.49 3.29
C ILE A 45 17.49 -7.42 2.30
N SER A 46 17.24 -8.72 2.45
CA SER A 46 17.53 -9.67 1.38
C SER A 46 16.53 -9.46 0.23
N MET A 47 17.00 -9.52 -1.01
CA MET A 47 16.11 -9.47 -2.19
C MET A 47 15.05 -10.60 -2.18
N ASP A 48 15.28 -11.68 -1.44
CA ASP A 48 14.31 -12.76 -1.27
C ASP A 48 13.11 -12.41 -0.37
N GLU A 49 13.24 -11.34 0.42
CA GLU A 49 12.18 -10.86 1.30
C GLU A 49 11.26 -9.85 0.62
N VAL A 50 11.56 -9.44 -0.61
CA VAL A 50 10.84 -8.37 -1.34
C VAL A 50 10.09 -8.98 -2.52
N PRO A 51 8.92 -8.44 -2.92
CA PRO A 51 8.27 -8.89 -4.15
C PRO A 51 9.13 -8.63 -5.39
N ASP A 52 9.14 -9.57 -6.33
CA ASP A 52 9.97 -9.49 -7.55
C ASP A 52 9.66 -8.25 -8.40
N THR A 53 8.42 -7.75 -8.32
CA THR A 53 7.94 -6.57 -9.07
C THR A 53 8.38 -5.22 -8.48
N THR A 54 9.06 -5.23 -7.33
CA THR A 54 9.53 -4.01 -6.66
C THR A 54 10.60 -3.30 -7.49
N GLY A 55 11.52 -4.05 -8.09
CA GLY A 55 12.66 -3.50 -8.83
C GLY A 55 13.67 -2.82 -7.90
N VAL A 56 14.32 -1.76 -8.38
CA VAL A 56 15.29 -0.97 -7.60
C VAL A 56 14.56 -0.02 -6.65
N PHE A 57 14.96 -0.01 -5.39
CA PHE A 57 14.40 0.85 -4.34
C PHE A 57 15.49 1.28 -3.35
N ASP A 58 15.26 2.36 -2.61
CA ASP A 58 16.14 2.83 -1.54
C ASP A 58 15.58 2.49 -0.16
N LEU A 59 14.26 2.67 0.02
CA LEU A 59 13.55 2.32 1.25
C LEU A 59 12.35 1.43 0.93
N PHE A 60 12.10 0.50 1.84
CA PHE A 60 10.96 -0.39 1.82
C PHE A 60 10.27 -0.38 3.18
N VAL A 61 8.95 -0.31 3.16
CA VAL A 61 8.12 -0.37 4.37
C VAL A 61 7.11 -1.47 4.20
N ASP A 62 7.09 -2.39 5.15
CA ASP A 62 6.03 -3.38 5.30
C ASP A 62 5.23 -3.05 6.57
N TRP A 63 3.93 -2.84 6.42
CA TRP A 63 2.99 -2.70 7.55
C TRP A 63 1.78 -3.62 7.37
N SER A 64 2.06 -4.80 6.85
CA SER A 64 1.09 -5.87 6.66
C SER A 64 0.44 -6.29 7.98
N SER A 65 -0.83 -6.68 7.89
CA SER A 65 -1.55 -7.36 8.97
C SER A 65 -1.76 -8.84 8.65
N PRO A 66 -2.17 -9.67 9.62
CA PRO A 66 -2.49 -11.08 9.38
C PRO A 66 -3.51 -11.32 8.26
N PHE A 67 -4.39 -10.34 8.01
CA PHE A 67 -5.44 -10.43 6.99
C PHE A 67 -5.07 -9.75 5.67
N ARG A 68 -4.06 -8.88 5.65
CA ARG A 68 -3.78 -8.07 4.46
C ARG A 68 -2.31 -7.72 4.36
N TRP A 69 -1.76 -7.96 3.18
CA TRP A 69 -0.41 -7.55 2.86
C TRP A 69 -0.41 -6.12 2.31
N ARG A 70 0.46 -5.27 2.85
CA ARG A 70 0.61 -3.87 2.48
C ARG A 70 2.08 -3.45 2.58
N ALA A 71 2.61 -2.90 1.50
CA ALA A 71 3.95 -2.37 1.49
C ALA A 71 4.07 -1.13 0.59
N ILE A 72 5.12 -0.35 0.80
CA ILE A 72 5.57 0.75 -0.07
C ILE A 72 7.04 0.53 -0.34
N SER A 73 7.42 0.67 -1.60
CA SER A 73 8.82 0.88 -1.97
C SER A 73 8.98 2.29 -2.51
N CYS A 74 10.02 2.99 -2.05
CA CYS A 74 10.39 4.27 -2.61
C CYS A 74 11.77 4.21 -3.24
N ARG A 75 11.94 5.02 -4.28
CA ARG A 75 13.22 5.29 -4.93
C ARG A 75 13.37 6.79 -5.08
N LEU A 76 14.48 7.33 -4.60
CA LEU A 76 14.83 8.74 -4.73
C LEU A 76 15.92 8.85 -5.80
N GLU A 77 15.66 9.64 -6.83
CA GLU A 77 16.63 9.92 -7.89
C GLU A 77 17.03 11.39 -7.84
N ASP A 78 18.33 11.67 -7.93
CA ASP A 78 18.86 13.03 -8.10
C ASP A 78 18.79 13.38 -9.59
N ALA A 79 17.97 14.37 -9.93
CA ALA A 79 17.75 14.85 -11.30
C ALA A 79 18.69 16.02 -11.66
N GLY A 80 19.66 16.34 -10.79
CA GLY A 80 20.72 17.30 -11.05
C GLY A 80 20.46 18.68 -10.46
N LEU A 81 21.43 19.57 -10.69
CA LEU A 81 21.45 20.93 -10.17
C LEU A 81 20.53 21.85 -10.99
N VAL A 82 19.67 22.59 -10.31
CA VAL A 82 18.73 23.54 -10.93
C VAL A 82 19.26 24.97 -10.86
N GLY A 83 20.08 25.27 -9.85
CA GLY A 83 20.69 26.59 -9.68
C GLY A 83 21.32 26.72 -8.30
N THR A 84 21.67 27.95 -7.95
CA THR A 84 22.30 28.29 -6.67
C THR A 84 21.49 29.39 -6.02
N ASN A 85 21.22 29.27 -4.71
CA ASN A 85 20.55 30.32 -3.96
C ASN A 85 21.47 31.54 -3.75
N ALA A 86 20.88 32.65 -3.30
CA ALA A 86 21.61 33.90 -2.98
C ALA A 86 22.74 33.67 -1.95
N ASP A 87 22.61 32.67 -1.10
CA ASP A 87 23.59 32.28 -0.08
C ASP A 87 24.66 31.30 -0.58
N GLY A 88 24.66 30.96 -1.88
CA GLY A 88 25.63 30.03 -2.48
C GLY A 88 25.30 28.54 -2.33
N ASN A 89 24.16 28.19 -1.73
CA ASN A 89 23.71 26.80 -1.60
C ASN A 89 23.21 26.25 -2.94
N GLU A 90 23.66 25.04 -3.29
CA GLU A 90 23.20 24.31 -4.48
C GLU A 90 21.74 23.87 -4.32
N ILE A 91 20.87 24.30 -5.23
CA ILE A 91 19.50 23.82 -5.32
C ILE A 91 19.47 22.63 -6.26
N ARG A 92 19.14 21.46 -5.74
CA ARG A 92 19.04 20.22 -6.52
C ARG A 92 17.59 19.82 -6.74
N ARG A 93 17.31 19.16 -7.86
CA ARG A 93 16.00 18.58 -8.15
C ARG A 93 16.04 17.09 -7.83
N TYR A 94 15.04 16.63 -7.11
CA TYR A 94 14.87 15.23 -6.78
C TYR A 94 13.55 14.69 -7.36
N ALA A 95 13.60 13.43 -7.80
CA ALA A 95 12.44 12.66 -8.23
C ALA A 95 12.21 11.52 -7.24
N LEU A 96 11.09 11.55 -6.53
CA LEU A 96 10.66 10.47 -5.63
C LEU A 96 9.65 9.59 -6.35
N CYS A 97 10.04 8.37 -6.69
CA CYS A 97 9.18 7.35 -7.25
C CYS A 97 8.61 6.48 -6.11
N LEU A 98 7.29 6.30 -6.10
CA LEU A 98 6.59 5.52 -5.07
C LEU A 98 5.82 4.38 -5.73
N LYS A 99 6.06 3.15 -5.28
CA LYS A 99 5.24 2.00 -5.64
C LYS A 99 4.53 1.45 -4.43
N GLU A 100 3.30 1.00 -4.64
CA GLU A 100 2.45 0.41 -3.60
C GLU A 100 2.20 -1.06 -3.83
N GLY A 101 2.24 -1.81 -2.74
CA GLY A 101 1.91 -3.21 -2.70
C GLY A 101 0.64 -3.43 -1.88
N ASN A 102 -0.38 -4.07 -2.45
CA ASN A 102 -1.64 -4.29 -1.74
C ASN A 102 -2.31 -5.60 -2.15
N LYS A 103 -2.35 -6.59 -1.23
CA LYS A 103 -2.94 -7.91 -1.52
C LYS A 103 -3.72 -8.44 -0.33
N ASN A 104 -4.91 -9.01 -0.57
CA ASN A 104 -5.61 -9.77 0.47
C ASN A 104 -4.84 -11.06 0.75
N ARG A 105 -4.60 -11.37 2.03
CA ARG A 105 -3.98 -12.66 2.40
C ARG A 105 -5.00 -13.79 2.26
N ARG A 106 -4.49 -15.01 2.01
CA ARG A 106 -5.33 -16.21 1.84
C ARG A 106 -6.28 -16.43 3.01
N CYS A 107 -5.83 -16.18 4.25
CA CYS A 107 -6.66 -16.31 5.45
C CYS A 107 -7.89 -15.40 5.41
N LYS A 108 -7.73 -14.15 4.95
CA LYS A 108 -8.86 -13.21 4.80
C LYS A 108 -9.82 -13.67 3.72
N VAL A 109 -9.30 -14.12 2.57
CA VAL A 109 -10.12 -14.64 1.48
C VAL A 109 -10.93 -15.84 1.96
N ALA A 110 -10.30 -16.79 2.64
CA ALA A 110 -10.96 -17.96 3.20
C ALA A 110 -12.04 -17.59 4.21
N ALA A 111 -11.75 -16.67 5.14
CA ALA A 111 -12.73 -16.20 6.12
C ALA A 111 -13.95 -15.52 5.47
N VAL A 112 -13.72 -14.65 4.48
CA VAL A 112 -14.81 -13.95 3.76
C VAL A 112 -15.67 -14.95 2.98
N LEU A 113 -15.05 -15.93 2.30
CA LEU A 113 -15.79 -16.96 1.58
C LEU A 113 -16.58 -17.87 2.53
N LEU A 114 -16.03 -18.23 3.68
CA LEU A 114 -16.73 -19.02 4.69
C LEU A 114 -17.98 -18.29 5.19
N VAL A 115 -17.87 -16.99 5.48
CA VAL A 115 -19.03 -16.17 5.88
C VAL A 115 -20.06 -16.09 4.75
N ALA A 116 -19.63 -15.94 3.49
CA ALA A 116 -20.54 -15.95 2.35
C ALA A 116 -21.31 -17.28 2.22
N VAL A 117 -20.63 -18.41 2.44
CA VAL A 117 -21.27 -19.75 2.45
C VAL A 117 -22.28 -19.87 3.58
N ILE A 118 -22.00 -19.35 4.78
CA ILE A 118 -22.95 -19.34 5.90
C ILE A 118 -24.23 -18.58 5.52
N PHE A 119 -24.13 -17.43 4.86
CA PHE A 119 -25.31 -16.68 4.40
C PHE A 119 -26.12 -17.42 3.34
N ILE A 120 -25.46 -18.14 2.43
CA ILE A 120 -26.15 -18.97 1.43
C ILE A 120 -26.89 -20.12 2.12
N ILE A 121 -26.22 -20.86 3.02
CA ILE A 121 -26.82 -21.98 3.74
C ILE A 121 -27.99 -21.49 4.61
N GLY A 122 -27.81 -20.38 5.35
CA GLY A 122 -28.89 -19.79 6.14
C GLY A 122 -30.09 -19.37 5.30
N GLY A 123 -29.86 -18.84 4.09
CA GLY A 123 -30.93 -18.52 3.14
C GLY A 123 -31.70 -19.75 2.65
N ILE A 124 -31.00 -20.86 2.39
CA ILE A 124 -31.57 -22.14 1.92
C ILE A 124 -32.32 -22.88 3.02
N CYS A 125 -31.74 -22.99 4.22
CA CYS A 125 -32.39 -23.64 5.36
C CYS A 125 -33.66 -22.89 5.80
N GLY A 126 -33.80 -21.63 5.41
CA GLY A 126 -34.96 -20.81 5.73
C GLY A 126 -34.93 -20.30 7.17
N ILE A 127 -35.86 -19.38 7.45
CA ILE A 127 -36.10 -18.84 8.78
C ILE A 127 -37.56 -19.17 9.09
N ASP A 128 -37.82 -19.76 10.27
CA ASP A 128 -39.17 -20.10 10.69
C ASP A 128 -40.10 -18.88 10.59
N GLY A 129 -41.21 -19.03 9.88
CA GLY A 129 -42.19 -17.96 9.64
C GLY A 129 -41.94 -17.09 8.40
N VAL A 130 -40.85 -17.29 7.65
CA VAL A 130 -40.57 -16.55 6.41
C VAL A 130 -40.59 -17.49 5.19
N PRO A 131 -41.38 -17.21 4.15
CA PRO A 131 -41.38 -18.01 2.93
C PRO A 131 -40.00 -18.05 2.25
N GLY A 132 -39.58 -19.23 1.80
CA GLY A 132 -38.26 -19.45 1.18
C GLY A 132 -37.96 -18.58 -0.04
N ILE A 133 -39.00 -18.10 -0.74
CA ILE A 133 -38.88 -17.18 -1.87
C ILE A 133 -38.24 -15.84 -1.48
N PHE A 134 -38.29 -15.46 -0.20
CA PHE A 134 -37.64 -14.26 0.32
C PHE A 134 -36.30 -14.55 0.99
N THR A 135 -36.15 -15.68 1.68
CA THR A 135 -34.91 -16.01 2.41
C THR A 135 -33.77 -16.37 1.47
N VAL A 136 -34.04 -17.08 0.38
CA VAL A 136 -33.01 -17.51 -0.58
C VAL A 136 -32.39 -16.31 -1.32
N PRO A 137 -33.16 -15.38 -1.94
CA PRO A 137 -32.57 -14.20 -2.55
C PRO A 137 -31.82 -13.30 -1.56
N ALA A 138 -32.35 -13.16 -0.34
CA ALA A 138 -31.69 -12.37 0.70
C ALA A 138 -30.32 -12.97 1.08
N GLY A 139 -30.23 -14.29 1.26
CA GLY A 139 -28.97 -14.98 1.55
C GLY A 139 -27.93 -14.81 0.44
N VAL A 140 -28.35 -14.93 -0.82
CA VAL A 140 -27.49 -14.71 -2.00
C VAL A 140 -26.99 -13.26 -2.07
N LEU A 141 -27.88 -12.29 -1.85
CA LEU A 141 -27.55 -10.87 -1.88
C LEU A 141 -26.54 -10.51 -0.77
N LEU A 142 -26.78 -10.99 0.45
CA LEU A 142 -25.87 -10.79 1.59
C LEU A 142 -24.49 -11.43 1.34
N ALA A 143 -24.45 -12.65 0.82
CA ALA A 143 -23.21 -13.32 0.44
C ALA A 143 -22.43 -12.50 -0.61
N GLY A 144 -23.12 -11.98 -1.64
CA GLY A 144 -22.54 -11.08 -2.63
C GLY A 144 -21.95 -9.82 -2.02
N CYS A 145 -22.70 -9.14 -1.13
CA CYS A 145 -22.22 -7.95 -0.42
C CYS A 145 -20.97 -8.24 0.42
N VAL A 146 -20.96 -9.35 1.17
CA VAL A 146 -19.83 -9.74 2.01
C VAL A 146 -18.56 -9.96 1.17
N VAL A 147 -18.68 -10.62 0.02
CA VAL A 147 -17.54 -10.82 -0.88
C VAL A 147 -17.04 -9.50 -1.44
N ILE A 148 -17.94 -8.65 -1.95
CA ILE A 148 -17.59 -7.35 -2.56
C ILE A 148 -16.90 -6.44 -1.54
N PHE A 149 -17.51 -6.25 -0.36
CA PHE A 149 -16.95 -5.36 0.66
C PHE A 149 -15.74 -5.99 1.38
N GLY A 150 -15.79 -7.29 1.64
CA GLY A 150 -14.73 -8.02 2.31
C GLY A 150 -13.44 -8.09 1.48
N LEU A 151 -13.54 -8.30 0.17
CA LEU A 151 -12.37 -8.43 -0.71
C LEU A 151 -11.93 -7.13 -1.37
N ARG A 152 -12.64 -6.01 -1.15
CA ARG A 152 -12.32 -4.71 -1.76
C ARG A 152 -10.85 -4.31 -1.59
N PRO A 153 -10.21 -3.73 -2.63
CA PRO A 153 -8.90 -3.09 -2.50
C PRO A 153 -8.90 -2.04 -1.39
N SER A 154 -7.85 -2.00 -0.59
CA SER A 154 -7.74 -1.04 0.52
C SER A 154 -7.12 0.23 -0.01
N VAL A 155 -7.83 1.33 0.18
CA VAL A 155 -7.37 2.68 -0.16
C VAL A 155 -6.30 3.20 0.84
N LYS A 156 -5.97 2.43 1.89
CA LYS A 156 -5.03 2.89 2.92
C LYS A 156 -3.60 3.10 2.39
N ALA A 157 -3.13 2.23 1.49
CA ALA A 157 -1.80 2.38 0.88
C ALA A 157 -1.76 3.62 -0.03
N GLN A 158 -2.77 3.79 -0.87
CA GLN A 158 -2.95 4.97 -1.73
C GLN A 158 -3.02 6.28 -0.92
N ASN A 159 -3.76 6.29 0.18
CA ASN A 159 -3.85 7.46 1.06
C ASN A 159 -2.50 7.76 1.73
N ALA A 160 -1.77 6.74 2.18
CA ALA A 160 -0.45 6.91 2.78
C ALA A 160 0.53 7.56 1.78
N ILE A 161 0.50 7.11 0.52
CA ILE A 161 1.33 7.65 -0.56
C ILE A 161 0.92 9.08 -0.90
N ARG A 162 -0.38 9.35 -1.02
CA ARG A 162 -0.88 10.71 -1.26
C ARG A 162 -0.46 11.68 -0.16
N ASN A 163 -0.49 11.23 1.09
CA ASN A 163 -0.03 12.04 2.23
C ASN A 163 1.48 12.27 2.18
N LEU A 164 2.27 11.22 1.92
CA LEU A 164 3.73 11.32 1.78
C LEU A 164 4.11 12.28 0.65
N ALA A 165 3.50 12.12 -0.52
CA ALA A 165 3.69 13.00 -1.67
C ALA A 165 3.32 14.46 -1.35
N GLY A 166 2.23 14.66 -0.60
CA GLY A 166 1.81 15.98 -0.13
C GLY A 166 2.81 16.62 0.83
N THR A 167 3.38 15.85 1.77
CA THR A 167 4.39 16.34 2.71
C THR A 167 5.69 16.70 1.99
N VAL A 168 6.17 15.83 1.10
CA VAL A 168 7.41 16.06 0.35
C VAL A 168 7.29 17.28 -0.56
N ARG A 169 6.14 17.48 -1.20
CA ARG A 169 5.90 18.67 -2.04
C ARG A 169 5.88 19.98 -1.24
N LYS A 170 5.50 19.93 0.04
CA LYS A 170 5.47 21.10 0.93
C LYS A 170 6.83 21.39 1.57
N ALA A 171 7.72 20.40 1.64
CA ALA A 171 9.05 20.51 2.26
C ALA A 171 10.09 21.23 1.38
N LYS A 172 9.66 22.23 0.58
CA LYS A 172 10.52 23.08 -0.24
C LYS A 172 11.68 23.67 0.58
#